data_AF-A0A132AGB9-F1
#
_entry.id   AF-A0A132AGB9-F1
#
_cell.length_a   1.000
_cell.length_b   1.000
_cell.length_c   1.000
_cell.angle_alpha   90.00
_cell.angle_beta   90.00
_cell.angle_gamma   90.00
#
_symmetry.space_group_name_H-M   'P 1'
#
loop_
_entity.id
_entity.type
_entity.pdbx_description
1 polymer ?
#
loop_
_entity_poly.entity_id
_entity_poly.type
_entity_poly.pdbx_seq_one_letter_code
_entity_poly.pdbx_strand_id
1 'polypeptide(L)'
;MVNVEKILLNRNRLRSIPTVAFGKKPEKQFRLKELNFNGFSSKNGHIKTVGNFAFYYLNELQYLYLSHQRINFLPMNAFDFEQSSNKTLYIYLGNNKLNSSSFEQGIFLNSKRPIHLELYWNPDLTYLDENVFKPFLFANEQNRITLQDNPLICDCRSYWLFRDRHILSKRIQNVLCKIGPKQTFPIDLISFNKCSKSSHRTDSNSDDHNDSNNGSNRLGRRPN
;
A
#
# COMPACT_ATOMS: atom_id res chain seq x y z
N MET A 1 18.91 24.56 -2.41
CA MET A 1 19.02 24.01 -1.03
C MET A 1 19.62 22.59 -1.04
N VAL A 2 20.73 22.34 -1.75
CA VAL A 2 21.23 20.96 -1.93
C VAL A 2 21.99 20.42 -0.71
N ASN A 3 22.53 21.29 0.15
CA ASN A 3 23.31 20.91 1.33
C ASN A 3 22.46 20.78 2.61
N VAL A 4 21.16 21.07 2.56
CA VAL A 4 20.30 20.98 3.73
C VAL A 4 20.02 19.51 4.04
N GLU A 5 20.28 19.08 5.28
CA GLU A 5 20.03 17.71 5.71
C GLU A 5 18.66 17.51 6.37
N LYS A 6 18.08 18.58 6.94
CA LYS A 6 16.81 18.53 7.67
C LYS A 6 15.93 19.72 7.33
N ILE A 7 14.65 19.48 7.04
CA ILE A 7 13.65 20.53 6.81
C ILE A 7 12.43 20.24 7.69
N LEU A 8 12.01 21.25 8.45
CA LEU A 8 10.82 21.21 9.30
C LEU A 8 9.72 22.10 8.69
N LEU A 9 8.60 21.48 8.32
CA LEU A 9 7.42 22.11 7.71
C LEU A 9 6.15 21.96 8.57
N ASN A 10 6.29 21.47 9.80
CA ASN A 10 5.25 21.16 10.79
C ASN A 10 4.39 22.35 11.25
N ARG A 11 4.77 23.61 10.96
CA ARG A 11 4.02 24.83 11.35
C ARG A 11 3.52 25.62 10.14
N ASN A 12 3.20 24.93 9.06
CA ASN A 12 2.64 25.55 7.86
C ASN A 12 1.16 25.22 7.69
N ARG A 13 0.49 25.93 6.78
CA ARG A 13 -0.91 25.70 6.38
C ARG A 13 -1.00 24.93 5.06
N LEU A 14 -0.01 24.10 4.76
CA LEU A 14 0.02 23.29 3.54
C LEU A 14 -1.18 22.34 3.53
N ARG A 15 -1.92 22.34 2.43
CA ARG A 15 -3.10 21.48 2.25
C ARG A 15 -2.79 20.21 1.45
N SER A 16 -1.66 20.20 0.76
CA SER A 16 -1.21 19.12 -0.11
C SER A 16 0.30 19.18 -0.25
N ILE A 17 0.92 18.03 -0.52
CA ILE A 17 2.28 17.95 -1.05
C ILE A 17 2.15 17.75 -2.57
N PRO A 18 2.58 18.69 -3.41
CA PRO A 18 2.37 18.60 -4.85
C PRO A 18 3.10 17.42 -5.51
N THR A 19 2.65 17.05 -6.71
CA THR A 19 3.41 16.20 -7.62
C THR A 19 4.78 16.83 -7.87
N VAL A 20 5.86 16.06 -7.73
CA VAL A 20 7.24 16.56 -7.94
C VAL A 20 7.53 17.81 -7.07
N ALA A 21 7.17 17.74 -5.77
CA ALA A 21 7.19 18.89 -4.85
C ALA A 21 8.56 19.59 -4.71
N PHE A 22 9.66 18.85 -4.92
CA PHE A 22 11.03 19.36 -4.81
C PHE A 22 11.64 19.78 -6.15
N GLY A 23 10.78 20.00 -7.15
CA GLY A 23 11.13 20.57 -8.44
C GLY A 23 11.80 19.59 -9.39
N LYS A 24 12.50 20.12 -10.39
CA LYS A 24 13.21 19.32 -11.40
C LYS A 24 14.49 18.71 -10.83
N LYS A 25 15.04 17.72 -11.54
CA LYS A 25 16.33 17.09 -11.21
C LYS A 25 17.38 18.17 -10.92
N PRO A 26 17.99 18.18 -9.73
CA PRO A 26 18.98 19.19 -9.39
C PRO A 26 20.33 18.86 -10.06
N GLU A 27 21.13 19.88 -10.37
CA GLU A 27 22.51 19.69 -10.86
C GLU A 27 23.41 19.01 -9.82
N LYS A 28 23.13 19.25 -8.54
CA LYS A 28 23.80 18.63 -7.40
C LYS A 28 22.79 17.82 -6.59
N GLN A 29 23.18 16.63 -6.16
CA GLN A 29 22.33 15.76 -5.36
C GLN A 29 21.85 16.46 -4.07
N PHE A 30 20.55 16.32 -3.74
CA PHE A 30 20.05 16.73 -2.43
C PHE A 30 20.68 15.88 -1.32
N ARG A 31 21.12 16.52 -0.24
CA ARG A 31 21.61 15.88 0.98
C ARG A 31 20.52 15.72 2.04
N LEU A 32 19.26 16.00 1.70
CA LEU A 32 18.14 15.98 2.64
C LEU A 32 17.90 14.57 3.17
N LYS A 33 18.05 14.38 4.47
CA LYS A 33 17.83 13.11 5.19
C LYS A 33 16.51 13.11 5.96
N GLU A 34 16.06 14.27 6.42
CA GLU A 34 14.86 14.40 7.24
C GLU A 34 13.92 15.47 6.67
N LEU A 35 12.66 15.07 6.45
CA LEU A 35 11.60 15.97 6.01
C LEU A 35 10.39 15.78 6.92
N ASN A 36 10.06 16.84 7.66
CA ASN A 36 9.06 16.76 8.71
C ASN A 36 7.85 17.65 8.43
N PHE A 37 6.70 17.01 8.18
CA PHE A 37 5.41 17.68 8.05
C PHE A 37 4.48 17.40 9.23
N ASN A 38 4.93 16.80 10.32
CA ASN A 38 4.03 16.36 11.39
C ASN A 38 3.17 17.52 11.92
N GLY A 39 1.89 17.26 12.11
CA GLY A 39 1.07 18.13 12.95
C GLY A 39 1.45 17.96 14.42
N PHE A 40 1.18 18.96 15.25
CA PHE A 40 1.17 18.76 16.71
C PHE A 40 0.01 17.84 17.13
N SER A 41 -1.08 17.86 16.35
CA SER A 41 -2.27 17.01 16.48
C SER A 41 -3.00 16.99 15.14
N SER A 42 -3.82 15.95 14.89
CA SER A 42 -4.65 15.84 13.68
C SER A 42 -5.63 17.01 13.51
N LYS A 43 -5.96 17.73 14.60
CA LYS A 43 -6.74 18.97 14.57
C LYS A 43 -6.00 20.10 13.84
N ASN A 44 -4.68 20.15 13.96
CA ASN A 44 -3.82 21.17 13.36
C ASN A 44 -3.21 20.72 12.03
N GLY A 45 -3.29 19.43 11.71
CA GLY A 45 -2.96 18.90 10.40
C GLY A 45 -3.87 19.43 9.31
N HIS A 46 -3.31 19.76 8.15
CA HIS A 46 -4.02 20.34 7.01
C HIS A 46 -3.76 19.60 5.69
N ILE A 47 -2.70 18.79 5.61
CA ILE A 47 -2.34 18.04 4.42
C ILE A 47 -3.35 16.91 4.23
N LYS A 48 -4.00 16.88 3.08
CA LYS A 48 -4.98 15.86 2.69
C LYS A 48 -4.47 14.89 1.64
N THR A 49 -3.54 15.35 0.79
CA THR A 49 -3.04 14.58 -0.34
C THR A 49 -1.52 14.73 -0.48
N VAL A 50 -0.90 13.69 -1.01
CA VAL A 50 0.47 13.66 -1.50
C VAL A 50 0.42 13.39 -3.00
N GLY A 51 1.17 14.13 -3.81
CA GLY A 51 1.18 13.95 -5.26
C GLY A 51 2.09 12.82 -5.72
N ASN A 52 1.95 12.44 -6.99
CA ASN A 52 2.84 11.48 -7.65
C ASN A 52 4.29 11.99 -7.61
N PHE A 53 5.27 11.13 -7.39
CA PHE A 53 6.69 11.49 -7.42
C PHE A 53 7.05 12.66 -6.48
N ALA A 54 6.28 12.86 -5.40
CA ALA A 54 6.42 14.02 -4.52
C ALA A 54 7.85 14.19 -3.98
N PHE A 55 8.55 13.08 -3.73
CA PHE A 55 9.88 13.04 -3.11
C PHE A 55 10.97 12.50 -4.04
N TYR A 56 10.70 12.42 -5.35
CA TYR A 56 11.46 11.62 -6.32
C TYR A 56 12.97 11.87 -6.35
N TYR A 57 13.40 13.13 -6.19
CA TYR A 57 14.82 13.51 -6.23
C TYR A 57 15.51 13.49 -4.85
N LEU A 58 14.78 13.17 -3.76
CA LEU A 58 15.30 13.17 -2.40
C LEU A 58 15.96 11.82 -2.06
N ASN A 59 16.93 11.40 -2.87
CA ASN A 59 17.53 10.06 -2.79
C ASN A 59 18.24 9.76 -1.44
N GLU A 60 18.64 10.79 -0.68
CA GLU A 60 19.25 10.67 0.65
C GLU A 60 18.24 10.64 1.81
N LEU A 61 16.94 10.83 1.52
CA LEU A 61 15.89 10.93 2.53
C LEU A 61 15.81 9.63 3.32
N GLN A 62 15.77 9.70 4.64
CA GLN A 62 15.68 8.54 5.53
C GLN A 62 14.48 8.64 6.45
N TYR A 63 14.01 9.85 6.75
CA TYR A 63 12.88 10.06 7.65
C TYR A 63 11.89 11.03 6.99
N LEU A 64 10.68 10.53 6.74
CA LEU A 64 9.56 11.29 6.21
C LEU A 64 8.42 11.27 7.22
N TYR A 65 8.24 12.38 7.91
CA TYR A 65 7.20 12.52 8.93
C TYR A 65 5.95 13.16 8.35
N LEU A 66 4.87 12.40 8.25
CA LEU A 66 3.55 12.80 7.72
C LEU A 66 2.42 12.48 8.73
N SER A 67 2.75 12.27 10.00
CA SER A 67 1.79 11.95 11.04
C SER A 67 0.98 13.16 11.48
N HIS A 68 -0.18 12.91 12.08
CA HIS A 68 -1.07 13.96 12.60
C HIS A 68 -1.50 14.97 11.52
N GLN A 69 -1.69 14.49 10.30
CA GLN A 69 -2.25 15.24 9.19
C GLN A 69 -3.72 14.83 8.95
N ARG A 70 -4.26 15.09 7.75
CA ARG A 70 -5.61 14.68 7.35
C ARG A 70 -5.56 13.90 6.03
N ILE A 71 -4.45 13.19 5.81
CA ILE A 71 -4.20 12.47 4.57
C ILE A 71 -5.24 11.35 4.47
N ASN A 72 -5.93 11.31 3.33
CA ASN A 72 -6.96 10.31 3.05
C ASN A 72 -6.75 9.58 1.71
N PHE A 73 -5.73 9.99 0.95
CA PHE A 73 -5.36 9.35 -0.31
C PHE A 73 -3.87 9.54 -0.60
N LEU A 74 -3.25 8.47 -1.09
CA LEU A 74 -1.86 8.38 -1.48
C LEU A 74 -1.80 7.70 -2.87
N PRO A 75 -1.40 8.44 -3.91
CA PRO A 75 -1.47 7.94 -5.27
C PRO A 75 -0.32 7.02 -5.62
N MET A 76 -0.40 6.41 -6.80
CA MET A 76 0.68 5.61 -7.40
C MET A 76 1.99 6.41 -7.42
N ASN A 77 3.13 5.76 -7.24
CA ASN A 77 4.45 6.40 -7.31
C ASN A 77 4.69 7.56 -6.32
N ALA A 78 3.85 7.76 -5.30
CA ALA A 78 4.06 8.82 -4.30
C ALA A 78 5.41 8.68 -3.57
N PHE A 79 5.90 7.44 -3.44
CA PHE A 79 7.16 7.09 -2.78
C PHE A 79 8.17 6.46 -3.75
N ASP A 80 8.10 6.80 -5.03
CA ASP A 80 9.13 6.45 -6.01
C ASP A 80 10.36 7.34 -5.85
N PHE A 81 11.54 6.78 -6.12
CA PHE A 81 12.82 7.50 -6.09
C PHE A 81 13.60 7.32 -7.40
N GLU A 82 14.33 8.37 -7.77
CA GLU A 82 15.16 8.35 -8.98
C GLU A 82 16.25 7.28 -8.88
N GLN A 83 16.97 7.25 -7.75
CA GLN A 83 18.16 6.42 -7.55
C GLN A 83 17.92 5.37 -6.47
N SER A 84 18.54 4.21 -6.65
CA SER A 84 18.50 3.14 -5.65
C SER A 84 19.30 3.51 -4.40
N SER A 85 18.84 3.05 -3.25
CA SER A 85 19.51 3.27 -1.96
C SER A 85 19.35 2.05 -1.07
N ASN A 86 20.44 1.66 -0.39
CA ASN A 86 20.38 0.60 0.63
C ASN A 86 19.94 1.14 2.00
N LYS A 87 19.73 2.46 2.14
CA LYS A 87 19.27 3.08 3.38
C LYS A 87 17.77 2.94 3.51
N THR A 88 17.32 2.43 4.65
CA THR A 88 15.89 2.37 4.99
C THR A 88 15.28 3.76 5.01
N LEU A 89 14.13 3.92 4.35
CA LEU A 89 13.27 5.08 4.48
C LEU A 89 12.15 4.78 5.48
N TYR A 90 12.09 5.55 6.55
CA TYR A 90 11.01 5.54 7.53
C TYR A 90 9.94 6.53 7.12
N ILE A 91 8.72 6.03 6.89
CA ILE A 91 7.55 6.83 6.50
C ILE A 91 6.52 6.75 7.62
N TYR A 92 6.31 7.88 8.30
CA TYR A 92 5.37 7.98 9.41
C TYR A 92 4.05 8.56 8.92
N LEU A 93 3.00 7.75 8.90
CA LEU A 93 1.66 8.11 8.40
C LEU A 93 0.58 7.92 9.47
N GLY A 94 0.96 7.84 10.73
CA GLY A 94 0.00 7.65 11.81
C GLY A 94 -0.87 8.87 12.08
N ASN A 95 -2.02 8.66 12.73
CA ASN A 95 -2.97 9.75 13.03
C ASN A 95 -3.42 10.52 11.77
N ASN A 96 -3.75 9.81 10.70
CA ASN A 96 -4.32 10.38 9.48
C ASN A 96 -5.79 9.94 9.30
N LYS A 97 -6.35 10.15 8.11
CA LYS A 97 -7.68 9.71 7.69
C LYS A 97 -7.57 8.60 6.65
N LEU A 98 -6.56 7.74 6.81
CA LEU A 98 -6.32 6.64 5.89
C LEU A 98 -7.33 5.52 6.18
N ASN A 99 -7.87 4.96 5.10
CA ASN A 99 -8.66 3.75 5.09
C ASN A 99 -8.03 2.73 4.14
N SER A 100 -8.66 1.57 4.00
CA SER A 100 -8.13 0.46 3.20
C SER A 100 -8.05 0.72 1.69
N SER A 101 -8.73 1.75 1.19
CA SER A 101 -8.68 2.20 -0.22
C SER A 101 -7.86 3.48 -0.41
N SER A 102 -7.24 4.01 0.65
CA SER A 102 -6.44 5.23 0.57
C SER A 102 -5.10 5.06 -0.14
N PHE A 103 -4.67 3.82 -0.40
CA PHE A 103 -3.39 3.52 -1.04
C PHE A 103 -3.66 3.01 -2.45
N GLU A 104 -3.21 3.74 -3.45
CA GLU A 104 -3.33 3.30 -4.84
C GLU A 104 -2.34 2.16 -5.12
N GLN A 105 -2.75 1.22 -5.98
CA GLN A 105 -1.88 0.16 -6.45
C GLN A 105 -0.64 0.75 -7.13
N GLY A 106 0.56 0.26 -6.79
CA GLY A 106 1.81 0.78 -7.32
C GLY A 106 2.37 2.01 -6.59
N ILE A 107 1.81 2.41 -5.45
CA ILE A 107 2.37 3.47 -4.58
C ILE A 107 3.86 3.27 -4.21
N PHE A 108 4.33 2.02 -4.15
CA PHE A 108 5.72 1.65 -3.85
C PHE A 108 6.46 1.00 -5.03
N LEU A 109 5.95 1.13 -6.26
CA LEU A 109 6.42 0.35 -7.42
C LEU A 109 7.92 0.54 -7.68
N ASN A 110 8.43 1.78 -7.61
CA ASN A 110 9.85 2.10 -7.82
C ASN A 110 10.44 2.84 -6.61
N SER A 111 10.18 2.34 -5.40
CA SER A 111 10.82 2.89 -4.19
C SER A 111 12.35 2.75 -4.22
N LYS A 112 12.86 1.68 -4.87
CA LYS A 112 14.29 1.35 -5.05
C LYS A 112 15.10 1.33 -3.74
N ARG A 113 14.44 1.06 -2.61
CA ARG A 113 15.05 1.01 -1.29
C ARG A 113 14.18 0.28 -0.26
N PRO A 114 14.75 -0.18 0.86
CA PRO A 114 13.96 -0.65 1.99
C PRO A 114 13.08 0.47 2.56
N ILE A 115 11.84 0.16 2.92
CA ILE A 115 10.91 1.07 3.57
C ILE A 115 10.38 0.46 4.86
N HIS A 116 10.37 1.26 5.92
CA HIS A 116 9.55 1.02 7.11
C HIS A 116 8.35 1.95 7.07
N LEU A 117 7.15 1.37 6.95
CA LEU A 117 5.89 2.09 6.91
C LEU A 117 5.20 2.03 8.28
N GLU A 118 4.99 3.17 8.90
CA GLU A 118 4.32 3.27 10.20
C GLU A 118 2.92 3.86 10.05
N LEU A 119 1.89 3.06 10.36
CA LEU A 119 0.48 3.39 10.10
C LEU A 119 -0.34 3.51 11.40
N TYR A 120 0.28 3.86 12.53
CA TYR A 120 -0.43 3.82 13.81
C TYR A 120 -1.66 4.72 13.85
N TRP A 121 -2.74 4.24 14.49
CA TRP A 121 -3.93 5.04 14.77
C TRP A 121 -4.55 5.71 13.52
N ASN A 122 -4.95 4.90 12.54
CA ASN A 122 -5.85 5.32 11.46
C ASN A 122 -7.22 4.66 11.68
N PRO A 123 -8.23 5.40 12.19
CA PRO A 123 -9.47 4.81 12.70
C PRO A 123 -10.37 4.17 11.62
N ASP A 124 -10.08 4.42 10.35
CA ASP A 124 -10.83 3.87 9.21
C ASP A 124 -10.03 2.78 8.46
N LEU A 125 -8.78 2.50 8.88
CA LEU A 125 -7.95 1.46 8.29
C LEU A 125 -8.34 0.09 8.86
N THR A 126 -9.26 -0.57 8.17
CA THR A 126 -9.86 -1.84 8.62
C THR A 126 -9.20 -3.08 8.02
N TYR A 127 -8.40 -2.97 6.97
CA TYR A 127 -7.58 -4.05 6.43
C TYR A 127 -6.46 -3.48 5.57
N LEU A 128 -5.44 -4.28 5.29
CA LEU A 128 -4.43 -3.98 4.27
C LEU A 128 -4.81 -4.69 2.97
N ASP A 129 -4.98 -3.93 1.89
CA ASP A 129 -5.27 -4.48 0.57
C ASP A 129 -4.11 -5.37 0.08
N GLU A 130 -4.41 -6.63 -0.25
CA GLU A 130 -3.40 -7.59 -0.73
C GLU A 130 -2.67 -7.06 -1.97
N ASN A 131 -3.39 -6.46 -2.92
CA ASN A 131 -2.84 -6.02 -4.20
C ASN A 131 -1.89 -4.82 -4.05
N VAL A 132 -2.00 -4.08 -2.94
CA VAL A 132 -1.11 -2.96 -2.63
C VAL A 132 0.09 -3.42 -1.81
N PHE A 133 -0.17 -4.10 -0.69
CA PHE A 133 0.86 -4.34 0.32
C PHE A 133 1.65 -5.62 0.13
N LYS A 134 1.08 -6.66 -0.53
CA LYS A 134 1.82 -7.89 -0.80
C LYS A 134 2.97 -7.65 -1.79
N PRO A 135 2.79 -6.99 -2.96
CA PRO A 135 3.92 -6.69 -3.84
C PRO A 135 5.00 -5.87 -3.13
N PHE A 136 4.61 -4.88 -2.32
CA PHE A 136 5.54 -4.09 -1.52
C PHE A 136 6.38 -4.94 -0.56
N LEU A 137 5.74 -5.80 0.24
CA LEU A 137 6.44 -6.62 1.24
C LEU A 137 7.34 -7.70 0.62
N PHE A 138 7.03 -8.15 -0.60
CA PHE A 138 7.79 -9.17 -1.31
C PHE A 138 8.89 -8.58 -2.21
N ALA A 139 8.78 -7.30 -2.61
CA ALA A 139 9.79 -6.63 -3.43
C ALA A 139 11.14 -6.45 -2.70
N ASN A 140 11.13 -6.32 -1.36
CA ASN A 140 12.34 -6.26 -0.56
C ASN A 140 12.11 -6.88 0.83
N GLU A 141 12.98 -7.82 1.23
CA GLU A 141 12.85 -8.53 2.50
C GLU A 141 13.06 -7.69 3.76
N GLN A 142 13.62 -6.49 3.61
CA GLN A 142 13.82 -5.50 4.67
C GLN A 142 12.62 -4.56 4.81
N ASN A 143 11.62 -4.64 3.93
CA ASN A 143 10.40 -3.85 4.07
C ASN A 143 9.62 -4.23 5.32
N ARG A 144 9.14 -3.22 6.05
CA ARG A 144 8.41 -3.38 7.30
C ARG A 144 7.13 -2.56 7.30
N ILE A 145 6.10 -3.06 7.98
CA ILE A 145 4.88 -2.31 8.29
C ILE A 145 4.58 -2.45 9.79
N THR A 146 4.27 -1.35 10.47
CA THR A 146 3.79 -1.36 11.85
C THR A 146 2.36 -0.81 11.91
N LEU A 147 1.43 -1.58 12.48
CA LEU A 147 -0.02 -1.33 12.42
C LEU A 147 -0.69 -1.03 13.76
N GLN A 148 0.07 -0.58 14.76
CA GLN A 148 -0.46 -0.36 16.11
C GLN A 148 -1.74 0.51 16.11
N ASP A 149 -2.72 0.14 16.93
CA ASP A 149 -3.96 0.92 17.15
C ASP A 149 -4.81 1.17 15.89
N ASN A 150 -4.81 0.24 14.93
CA ASN A 150 -5.75 0.23 13.81
C ASN A 150 -6.89 -0.79 14.04
N PRO A 151 -8.13 -0.48 13.65
CA PRO A 151 -9.29 -1.36 13.87
C PRO A 151 -9.39 -2.46 12.80
N LEU A 152 -8.35 -3.28 12.64
CA LEU A 152 -8.29 -4.28 11.57
C LEU A 152 -9.40 -5.32 11.73
N ILE A 153 -10.21 -5.51 10.71
CA ILE A 153 -11.21 -6.56 10.58
C ILE A 153 -10.51 -7.77 9.93
N CYS A 154 -10.42 -8.86 10.68
CA CYS A 154 -9.77 -10.09 10.24
C CYS A 154 -10.77 -11.04 9.55
N ASP A 155 -11.34 -10.57 8.44
CA ASP A 155 -12.14 -11.36 7.51
C ASP A 155 -11.33 -11.74 6.26
N CYS A 156 -11.96 -12.30 5.23
CA CYS A 156 -11.25 -12.79 4.05
C CYS A 156 -10.39 -11.75 3.31
N ARG A 157 -10.62 -10.44 3.49
CA ARG A 157 -9.75 -9.39 2.92
C ARG A 157 -8.39 -9.34 3.60
N SER A 158 -8.31 -9.76 4.86
CA SER A 158 -7.08 -9.85 5.65
C SER A 158 -6.45 -11.26 5.62
N TYR A 159 -7.08 -12.23 4.94
CA TYR A 159 -6.65 -13.63 4.95
C TYR A 159 -5.22 -13.84 4.45
N TRP A 160 -4.75 -13.04 3.48
CA TRP A 160 -3.40 -13.15 2.94
C TRP A 160 -2.31 -12.92 4.00
N LEU A 161 -2.55 -12.04 4.98
CA LEU A 161 -1.66 -11.81 6.12
C LEU A 161 -1.46 -13.09 6.93
N PHE A 162 -2.52 -13.88 7.06
CA PHE A 162 -2.53 -15.14 7.76
C PHE A 162 -1.93 -16.27 6.92
N ARG A 163 -2.38 -16.41 5.66
CA ARG A 163 -1.88 -17.42 4.70
C ARG A 163 -0.36 -17.34 4.56
N ASP A 164 0.19 -16.12 4.50
CA ASP A 164 1.61 -15.86 4.27
C ASP A 164 2.37 -15.55 5.59
N ARG A 165 1.77 -15.85 6.76
CA ARG A 165 2.28 -15.53 8.12
C ARG A 165 3.73 -15.93 8.35
N HIS A 166 4.16 -17.07 7.81
CA HIS A 166 5.51 -17.60 8.01
C HIS A 166 6.59 -16.63 7.46
N ILE A 167 6.27 -15.89 6.39
CA ILE A 167 7.11 -14.81 5.86
C ILE A 167 6.79 -13.48 6.57
N LEU A 168 5.50 -13.18 6.71
CA LEU A 168 5.05 -11.84 7.09
C LEU A 168 5.18 -11.52 8.58
N SER A 169 5.24 -12.52 9.47
CA SER A 169 5.32 -12.30 10.93
C SER A 169 6.56 -11.51 11.37
N LYS A 170 7.64 -11.52 10.59
CA LYS A 170 8.84 -10.70 10.82
C LYS A 170 8.78 -9.32 10.14
N ARG A 171 7.86 -9.14 9.20
CA ARG A 171 7.76 -7.96 8.33
C ARG A 171 6.59 -7.04 8.70
N ILE A 172 5.54 -7.58 9.30
CA ILE A 172 4.37 -6.82 9.75
C ILE A 172 4.26 -7.01 11.27
N GLN A 173 4.25 -5.89 11.98
CA GLN A 173 4.28 -5.84 13.44
C GLN A 173 3.01 -5.20 14.00
N ASN A 174 2.68 -5.56 15.24
CA ASN A 174 1.54 -5.03 15.99
C ASN A 174 0.19 -5.20 15.27
N VAL A 175 0.01 -6.36 14.61
CA VAL A 175 -1.23 -6.71 13.92
C VAL A 175 -2.23 -7.27 14.93
N LEU A 176 -3.29 -6.51 15.20
CA LEU A 176 -4.37 -6.92 16.08
C LEU A 176 -5.71 -6.77 15.38
N CYS A 177 -6.55 -7.80 15.49
CA CYS A 177 -7.91 -7.82 14.98
C CYS A 177 -8.86 -7.15 15.95
N LYS A 178 -9.67 -6.20 15.47
CA LYS A 178 -10.78 -5.62 16.20
C LYS A 178 -11.89 -6.65 16.40
N ILE A 179 -12.27 -6.86 17.64
CA ILE A 179 -13.43 -7.66 18.04
C ILE A 179 -14.39 -6.73 18.78
N GLY A 180 -15.46 -6.33 18.11
CA GLY A 180 -16.40 -5.33 18.66
C GLY A 180 -15.78 -3.92 18.80
N PRO A 181 -16.47 -3.00 19.49
CA PRO A 181 -16.12 -1.57 19.44
C PRO A 181 -14.82 -1.17 20.14
N LYS A 182 -14.36 -1.91 21.16
CA LYS A 182 -13.26 -1.50 22.06
C LYS A 182 -12.16 -2.54 22.25
N GLN A 183 -12.24 -3.71 21.63
CA GLN A 183 -11.31 -4.80 21.90
C GLN A 183 -10.50 -5.15 20.66
N THR A 184 -9.23 -5.51 20.89
CA THR A 184 -8.31 -5.95 19.84
C THR A 184 -7.55 -7.18 20.33
N PHE A 185 -7.47 -8.22 19.49
CA PHE A 185 -6.81 -9.48 19.82
C PHE A 185 -5.81 -9.89 18.72
N PRO A 186 -4.81 -10.73 19.02
CA PRO A 186 -3.96 -11.31 17.99
C PRO A 186 -4.77 -12.04 16.91
N ILE A 187 -4.20 -12.17 15.71
CA ILE A 187 -4.83 -12.92 14.62
C ILE A 187 -5.01 -14.40 15.01
N ASP A 188 -6.24 -14.91 14.89
CA ASP A 188 -6.60 -16.32 15.09
C ASP A 188 -7.08 -17.00 13.78
N LEU A 189 -6.83 -18.31 13.68
CA LEU A 189 -7.16 -19.22 12.58
C LEU A 189 -8.68 -19.35 12.35
N ILE A 190 -9.48 -19.34 13.41
CA ILE A 190 -10.92 -19.64 13.35
C ILE A 190 -11.64 -18.66 12.40
N SER A 191 -11.21 -17.40 12.38
CA SER A 191 -11.79 -16.33 11.55
C SER A 191 -11.62 -16.54 10.04
N PHE A 192 -10.69 -17.40 9.60
CA PHE A 192 -10.34 -17.56 8.18
C PHE A 192 -10.74 -18.89 7.56
N ASN A 193 -11.35 -19.80 8.32
CA ASN A 193 -11.71 -21.15 7.85
C ASN A 193 -12.59 -21.16 6.58
N LYS A 194 -13.32 -20.08 6.30
CA LYS A 194 -14.19 -19.94 5.12
C LYS A 194 -13.47 -19.34 3.90
N CYS A 195 -12.31 -18.71 4.07
CA CYS A 195 -11.63 -17.96 3.01
C CYS A 195 -10.81 -18.84 2.07
N SER A 196 -10.40 -20.03 2.52
CA SER A 196 -9.68 -21.02 1.71
C SER A 196 -10.52 -21.64 0.58
N LYS A 197 -11.86 -21.50 0.64
CA LYS A 197 -12.78 -22.08 -0.36
C LYS A 197 -13.15 -21.12 -1.50
N SER A 198 -12.83 -19.83 -1.37
CA SER A 198 -13.20 -18.81 -2.37
C SER A 198 -12.08 -18.48 -3.38
N SER A 199 -10.84 -18.93 -3.16
CA SER A 199 -9.73 -18.70 -4.11
C SER A 199 -9.78 -19.60 -5.37
N HIS A 200 -10.75 -20.52 -5.45
CA HIS A 200 -10.95 -21.43 -6.58
C HIS A 200 -12.27 -21.22 -7.33
N ARG A 201 -12.98 -20.11 -7.10
CA ARG A 201 -14.20 -19.77 -7.85
C ARG A 201 -14.06 -18.44 -8.56
N THR A 202 -13.16 -18.41 -9.53
CA THR A 202 -13.27 -17.55 -10.71
C THR A 202 -12.95 -18.41 -11.93
N ASP A 203 -13.81 -18.26 -12.95
CA ASP A 203 -13.67 -18.72 -14.33
C ASP A 203 -14.07 -20.17 -14.64
N SER A 204 -15.38 -20.43 -14.54
CA SER A 204 -16.08 -21.31 -15.49
C SER A 204 -17.52 -20.85 -15.60
N ASN A 205 -17.73 -19.86 -16.46
CA ASN A 205 -18.98 -19.63 -17.20
C ASN A 205 -18.69 -18.59 -18.28
N SER A 206 -18.02 -19.06 -19.34
CA SER A 206 -18.07 -18.46 -20.65
C SER A 206 -18.36 -19.58 -21.65
N ASP A 207 -19.57 -19.51 -22.19
CA ASP A 207 -19.94 -19.83 -23.57
C ASP A 207 -19.67 -21.25 -24.11
N ASP A 208 -20.73 -22.05 -24.11
CA ASP A 208 -20.95 -23.09 -25.13
C ASP A 208 -22.36 -22.89 -25.74
N HIS A 209 -22.46 -21.96 -26.69
CA HIS A 209 -23.41 -22.06 -27.79
C HIS A 209 -22.63 -22.56 -29.00
N ASN A 210 -22.67 -23.88 -29.21
CA ASN A 210 -22.11 -24.49 -30.40
C ASN A 210 -23.26 -25.06 -31.24
N ASP A 211 -23.42 -24.45 -32.41
CA ASP A 211 -24.39 -24.76 -33.44
C ASP A 211 -24.29 -26.22 -33.91
N SER A 212 -25.45 -26.87 -33.94
CA SER A 212 -25.63 -28.16 -34.58
C SER A 212 -25.81 -27.97 -36.08
N ASN A 213 -24.74 -28.16 -36.87
CA ASN A 213 -24.84 -28.28 -38.33
C ASN A 213 -24.50 -29.73 -38.73
N ASN A 214 -25.55 -30.55 -38.83
CA ASN A 214 -25.47 -31.93 -39.26
C ASN A 214 -25.50 -32.00 -40.79
N GLY A 215 -24.45 -32.55 -41.38
CA GLY A 215 -24.27 -32.66 -42.82
C GLY A 215 -25.17 -33.72 -43.46
N SER A 216 -25.40 -33.56 -44.77
CA SER A 216 -25.70 -34.67 -45.68
C SER A 216 -25.58 -34.20 -47.12
N ASN A 217 -24.51 -34.58 -47.83
CA ASN A 217 -24.65 -34.97 -49.24
C ASN A 217 -23.41 -35.67 -49.82
N ARG A 218 -23.72 -36.78 -50.52
CA ARG A 218 -23.01 -37.43 -51.64
C ARG A 218 -21.84 -38.39 -51.36
N LEU A 219 -22.12 -39.69 -51.58
CA LEU A 219 -21.69 -40.55 -52.71
C LEU A 219 -21.91 -42.03 -52.28
N GLY A 220 -22.46 -42.98 -53.05
CA GLY A 220 -22.97 -43.07 -54.40
C GLY A 220 -23.22 -44.55 -54.78
N ARG A 221 -23.67 -44.76 -56.03
CA ARG A 221 -23.70 -46.00 -56.86
C ARG A 221 -24.93 -46.93 -56.82
N ARG A 222 -25.61 -46.98 -57.99
CA ARG A 222 -26.28 -48.17 -58.56
C ARG A 222 -25.23 -49.16 -59.11
N PRO A 223 -25.55 -50.46 -59.17
CA PRO A 223 -25.75 -51.09 -60.47
C PRO A 223 -26.90 -52.13 -60.54
N ASN A 224 -27.34 -52.37 -61.78
CA ASN A 224 -28.28 -53.37 -62.32
C ASN A 224 -29.75 -53.28 -61.94
#